data_AF-A0A1N7BPU3-F1
#
_entry.id   AF-A0A1N7BPU3-F1
#
_cell.length_a   1.000
_cell.length_b   1.000
_cell.length_c   1.000
_cell.angle_alpha   90.00
_cell.angle_beta   90.00
_cell.angle_gamma   90.00
#
_symmetry.space_group_name_H-M   'P 1'
#
loop_
_entity.id
_entity.type
_entity.pdbx_description
1 polymer ?
#
loop_
_entity_poly.entity_id
_entity_poly.type
_entity_poly.pdbx_seq_one_letter_code
_entity_poly.pdbx_strand_id
1 'polypeptide(L)'
;MNWPNPRRSASIAKIEYRRSIRAMLKNPVQLLGFAFFLLVFVGGPTLGGSYVAYRFGGQIDQLPDSLPLLDFARGGLAVAWLSITALVVARAVGKTGRIDHEAGILTTVPARDAVGGLVLAEFARIGSVVALPLLSISAAWSVALGTPTVFITIVLAMLGLFTTAILAGHIVGLLLKVAFARSELLTQYKSVIAVAGFAVYMAAILSNALGRVMTTLGGLLQDVPTAWLGDVFMLGIPGISVSLSRVGGAVAFVAVTIPVLVSLDVRTATWLWYGDQVQVENKKYDSDESSADFLSGFVSRPTRTVTANVWRRTKRAPLRLLYVVYPVFFMTAPLQNAVQTGVISDFLAISIALYGAWAIGATALNPLGDEGAMLPVTITSTIRGEQFVRGHVLAVTLVGLPFVVVATAVAGVLSPLEHWVGLTVGSALLSVAGTVVALAIGTVFPRFSSVRVTRSRRVVVPSKSAFALYTILLLAGFAGTAVAAVPAGAAMVSNVISFWSSLLWQPILLPPSTIRIVGGAVAVFLGVVAPPLAYRYTVRKFDRYVLG
;
A
#
# COMPACT_ATOMS: atom_id res chain seq x y z
N MET A 1 39.70 10.55 9.07
CA MET A 1 38.33 10.17 9.47
C MET A 1 37.35 10.77 8.45
N ASN A 2 36.69 9.95 7.63
CA ASN A 2 35.92 10.41 6.45
C ASN A 2 34.48 10.80 6.81
N TRP A 3 34.32 11.80 7.69
CA TRP A 3 33.00 12.28 8.08
C TRP A 3 32.35 13.14 6.99
N PRO A 4 31.02 13.11 6.85
CA PRO A 4 30.30 14.03 5.98
C PRO A 4 30.54 15.48 6.41
N ASN A 5 30.78 16.37 5.45
CA ASN A 5 30.83 17.80 5.72
C ASN A 5 29.39 18.30 6.04
N PRO A 6 29.15 18.92 7.21
CA PRO A 6 27.80 19.31 7.63
C PRO A 6 27.13 20.30 6.69
N ARG A 7 27.88 21.28 6.17
CA ARG A 7 27.31 22.34 5.29
C ARG A 7 26.87 21.77 3.94
N ARG A 8 27.69 20.91 3.33
CA ARG A 8 27.36 20.25 2.05
C ARG A 8 26.20 19.28 2.22
N SER A 9 26.24 18.46 3.27
CA SER A 9 25.19 17.50 3.61
C SER A 9 23.84 18.22 3.85
N ALA A 10 23.84 19.33 4.59
CA ALA A 10 22.62 20.12 4.83
C ALA A 10 22.05 20.73 3.54
N SER A 11 22.89 21.22 2.62
CA SER A 11 22.44 21.74 1.32
C SER A 11 21.77 20.65 0.47
N ILE A 12 22.38 19.47 0.39
CA ILE A 12 21.80 18.30 -0.29
C ILE A 12 20.47 17.91 0.36
N ALA A 13 20.44 17.82 1.69
CA ALA A 13 19.25 17.47 2.44
C ALA A 13 18.09 18.43 2.19
N LYS A 14 18.36 19.75 2.20
CA LYS A 14 17.37 20.79 1.93
C LYS A 14 16.78 20.67 0.52
N ILE A 15 17.61 20.39 -0.48
CA ILE A 15 17.15 20.20 -1.86
C ILE A 15 16.28 18.94 -1.97
N GLU A 16 16.73 17.82 -1.42
CA GLU A 16 16.01 16.54 -1.43
C GLU A 16 14.67 16.61 -0.66
N TYR A 17 14.64 17.33 0.46
CA TYR A 17 13.42 17.58 1.23
C TYR A 17 12.44 18.47 0.46
N ARG A 18 12.90 19.63 -0.07
CA ARG A 18 12.07 20.53 -0.89
C ARG A 18 11.53 19.83 -2.14
N ARG A 19 12.33 18.98 -2.77
CA ARG A 19 11.91 18.18 -3.92
C ARG A 19 10.79 17.21 -3.54
N SER A 20 10.88 16.58 -2.36
CA SER A 20 9.85 15.68 -1.84
C SER A 20 8.52 16.43 -1.65
N ILE A 21 8.58 17.63 -1.05
CA ILE A 21 7.40 18.49 -0.87
C ILE A 21 6.83 18.91 -2.23
N ARG A 22 7.65 19.44 -3.14
CA ARG A 22 7.18 19.87 -4.47
C ARG A 22 6.57 18.73 -5.27
N ALA A 23 7.14 17.53 -5.19
CA ALA A 23 6.59 16.36 -5.87
C ALA A 23 5.18 16.03 -5.38
N MET A 24 4.94 16.18 -4.07
CA MET A 24 3.63 15.98 -3.45
C MET A 24 2.64 17.10 -3.83
N LEU A 25 3.06 18.36 -3.74
CA LEU A 25 2.23 19.52 -4.06
C LEU A 25 1.80 19.56 -5.53
N LYS A 26 2.62 19.04 -6.45
CA LYS A 26 2.28 18.97 -7.89
C LYS A 26 1.16 18.00 -8.23
N ASN A 27 0.80 17.08 -7.34
CA ASN A 27 -0.21 16.06 -7.60
C ASN A 27 -1.36 16.20 -6.59
N PRO A 28 -2.51 16.78 -6.97
CA PRO A 28 -3.59 17.13 -6.03
C PRO A 28 -4.12 15.91 -5.27
N VAL A 29 -4.09 14.72 -5.88
CA VAL A 29 -4.52 13.48 -5.20
C VAL A 29 -3.49 13.00 -4.17
N GLN A 30 -2.19 13.16 -4.45
CA GLN A 30 -1.16 12.87 -3.43
C GLN A 30 -1.23 13.88 -2.30
N LEU A 31 -1.52 15.16 -2.61
CA LEU A 31 -1.72 16.19 -1.60
C LEU A 31 -2.93 15.90 -0.72
N LEU A 32 -4.09 15.59 -1.31
CA LEU A 32 -5.30 15.20 -0.56
C LEU A 32 -5.08 13.94 0.27
N GLY A 33 -4.46 12.90 -0.32
CA GLY A 33 -4.13 11.67 0.40
C GLY A 33 -3.17 11.91 1.56
N PHE A 34 -2.18 12.79 1.39
CA PHE A 34 -1.28 13.18 2.47
C PHE A 34 -1.96 14.06 3.52
N ALA A 35 -2.84 14.97 3.14
CA ALA A 35 -3.64 15.77 4.07
C ALA A 35 -4.57 14.90 4.92
N PHE A 36 -5.24 13.93 4.29
CA PHE A 36 -6.02 12.92 5.00
C PHE A 36 -5.14 12.09 5.94
N PHE A 37 -3.96 11.66 5.48
CA PHE A 37 -3.00 10.96 6.33
C PHE A 37 -2.58 11.80 7.54
N LEU A 38 -2.23 13.07 7.34
CA LEU A 38 -1.89 13.99 8.42
C LEU A 38 -3.07 14.18 9.37
N LEU A 39 -4.29 14.34 8.88
CA LEU A 39 -5.45 14.52 9.74
C LEU A 39 -5.74 13.28 10.60
N VAL A 40 -5.77 12.09 9.98
CA VAL A 40 -6.19 10.84 10.64
C VAL A 40 -5.07 10.20 11.47
N PHE A 41 -3.83 10.19 10.96
CA PHE A 41 -2.72 9.46 11.59
C PHE A 41 -1.73 10.36 12.33
N VAL A 42 -1.84 11.69 12.20
CA VAL A 42 -1.01 12.64 12.95
C VAL A 42 -1.89 13.50 13.85
N GLY A 43 -2.84 14.26 13.29
CA GLY A 43 -3.71 15.19 14.01
C GLY A 43 -4.58 14.48 15.05
N GLY A 44 -5.32 13.44 14.65
CA GLY A 44 -6.14 12.63 15.55
C GLY A 44 -5.34 12.06 16.73
N PRO A 45 -4.27 11.28 16.49
CA PRO A 45 -3.39 10.76 17.54
C PRO A 45 -2.68 11.83 18.35
N THR A 46 -2.38 12.99 17.78
CA THR A 46 -1.80 14.11 18.54
C THR A 46 -2.82 14.63 19.55
N LEU A 47 -4.03 14.98 19.11
CA LEU A 47 -5.06 15.51 20.00
C LEU A 47 -5.52 14.46 21.03
N GLY A 48 -5.87 13.26 20.56
CA GLY A 48 -6.31 12.16 21.41
C GLY A 48 -5.20 11.65 22.32
N GLY A 49 -3.98 11.49 21.81
CA GLY A 49 -2.82 11.07 22.58
C GLY A 49 -2.43 12.10 23.64
N SER A 50 -2.45 13.39 23.33
CA SER A 50 -2.19 14.46 24.31
C SER A 50 -3.28 14.50 25.38
N TYR A 51 -4.56 14.34 25.01
CA TYR A 51 -5.65 14.24 25.97
C TYR A 51 -5.48 13.02 26.89
N VAL A 52 -5.20 11.85 26.33
CA VAL A 52 -4.95 10.62 27.10
C VAL A 52 -3.74 10.80 28.01
N ALA A 53 -2.63 11.34 27.52
CA ALA A 53 -1.42 11.57 28.32
C ALA A 53 -1.67 12.56 29.47
N TYR A 54 -2.44 13.62 29.24
CA TYR A 54 -2.84 14.55 30.29
C TYR A 54 -3.72 13.88 31.35
N ARG A 55 -4.74 13.11 30.93
CA ARG A 55 -5.66 12.41 31.84
C ARG A 55 -4.94 11.32 32.63
N PHE A 56 -4.08 10.55 31.96
CA PHE A 56 -3.29 9.49 32.57
C PHE A 56 -2.28 10.04 33.58
N GLY A 57 -1.58 11.13 33.25
CA GLY A 57 -0.66 11.78 34.18
C GLY A 57 -1.34 12.24 35.46
N GLY A 58 -2.55 12.79 35.38
CA GLY A 58 -3.34 13.19 36.56
C GLY A 58 -3.92 12.02 37.37
N GLN A 59 -3.78 10.78 36.90
CA GLN A 59 -4.27 9.57 37.55
C GLN A 59 -3.14 8.62 37.94
N ILE A 60 -1.88 9.03 37.80
CA ILE A 60 -0.74 8.15 38.00
C ILE A 60 -0.67 7.60 39.44
N ASP A 61 -1.03 8.43 40.42
CA ASP A 61 -1.06 8.06 41.84
C ASP A 61 -2.22 7.11 42.20
N GLN A 62 -3.17 6.91 41.28
CA GLN A 62 -4.31 6.00 41.45
C GLN A 62 -4.03 4.61 40.84
N LEU A 63 -2.90 4.45 40.16
CA LEU A 63 -2.52 3.18 39.54
C LEU A 63 -1.98 2.20 40.59
N PRO A 64 -2.28 0.90 40.48
CA PRO A 64 -1.66 -0.10 41.33
C PRO A 64 -0.14 -0.12 41.16
N ASP A 65 0.60 -0.14 42.27
CA ASP A 65 2.07 -0.26 42.30
C ASP A 65 2.58 -1.53 41.60
N SER A 66 1.71 -2.53 41.41
CA SER A 66 2.02 -3.78 40.72
C SER A 66 2.10 -3.66 39.19
N LEU A 67 1.76 -2.51 38.60
CA LEU A 67 1.87 -2.32 37.16
C LEU A 67 3.33 -2.08 36.74
N PRO A 68 3.92 -2.93 35.88
CA PRO A 68 5.32 -2.82 35.49
C PRO A 68 5.52 -1.76 34.39
N LEU A 69 5.19 -0.49 34.69
CA LEU A 69 5.25 0.64 33.74
C LEU A 69 6.64 0.82 33.12
N LEU A 70 7.69 0.62 33.90
CA LEU A 70 9.07 0.74 33.44
C LEU A 70 9.45 -0.36 32.44
N ASP A 71 8.99 -1.60 32.67
CA ASP A 71 9.28 -2.71 31.76
C ASP A 71 8.47 -2.60 30.47
N PHE A 72 7.23 -2.08 30.56
CA PHE A 72 6.47 -1.68 29.37
C PHE A 72 7.18 -0.57 28.57
N ALA A 73 7.78 0.42 29.23
CA ALA A 73 8.55 1.48 28.57
C ALA A 73 9.75 0.91 27.83
N ARG A 74 10.55 0.08 28.51
CA ARG A 74 11.75 -0.57 27.98
C ARG A 74 11.43 -1.44 26.78
N GLY A 75 10.48 -2.37 26.94
CA GLY A 75 10.06 -3.27 25.89
C GLY A 75 9.41 -2.54 24.71
N GLY A 76 8.53 -1.57 25.01
CA GLY A 76 7.85 -0.74 24.02
C GLY A 76 8.82 0.06 23.16
N LEU A 77 9.82 0.70 23.76
CA LEU A 77 10.83 1.46 23.01
C LEU A 77 11.79 0.56 22.23
N ALA A 78 12.15 -0.62 22.74
CA ALA A 78 12.94 -1.59 21.99
C ALA A 78 12.19 -2.08 20.73
N VAL A 79 10.89 -2.37 20.87
CA VAL A 79 10.03 -2.75 19.74
C VAL A 79 9.82 -1.57 18.78
N ALA A 80 9.64 -0.35 19.29
CA ALA A 80 9.54 0.84 18.47
C ALA A 80 10.82 1.07 17.65
N TRP A 81 12.00 0.89 18.27
CA TRP A 81 13.29 0.96 17.59
C TRP A 81 13.39 -0.04 16.43
N LEU A 82 13.01 -1.29 16.66
CA LEU A 82 12.98 -2.32 15.60
C LEU A 82 11.97 -1.99 14.50
N SER A 83 10.79 -1.50 14.87
CA SER A 83 9.73 -1.15 13.93
C SER A 83 10.13 0.01 13.02
N ILE A 84 10.76 1.05 13.59
CA ILE A 84 11.29 2.19 12.83
C ILE A 84 12.44 1.73 11.94
N THR A 85 13.36 0.92 12.45
CA THR A 85 14.45 0.32 11.68
C THR A 85 13.90 -0.44 10.47
N ALA A 86 12.93 -1.33 10.66
CA ALA A 86 12.30 -2.11 9.59
C ALA A 86 11.59 -1.21 8.55
N LEU A 87 10.90 -0.16 8.99
CA LEU A 87 10.26 0.81 8.10
C LEU A 87 11.31 1.55 7.25
N VAL A 88 12.43 1.94 7.85
CA VAL A 88 13.52 2.62 7.15
C VAL A 88 14.23 1.65 6.20
N VAL A 89 14.41 0.37 6.55
CA VAL A 89 14.92 -0.67 5.63
C VAL A 89 14.01 -0.79 4.41
N ALA A 90 12.69 -0.94 4.62
CA ALA A 90 11.73 -1.05 3.52
C ALA A 90 11.77 0.19 2.61
N ARG A 91 11.88 1.39 3.21
CA ARG A 91 12.05 2.64 2.46
C ARG A 91 13.38 2.71 1.72
N ALA A 92 14.48 2.31 2.34
CA ALA A 92 15.79 2.23 1.71
C ALA A 92 15.73 1.31 0.49
N VAL A 93 15.35 0.03 0.67
CA VAL A 93 15.22 -0.93 -0.43
C VAL A 93 14.32 -0.40 -1.57
N GLY A 94 13.16 0.18 -1.24
CA GLY A 94 12.18 0.63 -2.24
C GLY A 94 12.44 2.01 -2.88
N LYS A 95 13.06 2.94 -2.14
CA LYS A 95 13.15 4.37 -2.51
C LYS A 95 14.52 5.01 -2.24
N THR A 96 15.13 4.78 -1.08
CA THR A 96 16.33 5.51 -0.60
C THR A 96 17.63 4.72 -0.82
N GLY A 97 18.60 5.28 -1.54
CA GLY A 97 19.89 4.63 -1.85
C GLY A 97 20.18 4.41 -3.34
N ARG A 98 19.30 4.90 -4.22
CA ARG A 98 19.69 5.27 -5.60
C ARG A 98 19.63 6.77 -5.70
N ILE A 99 20.76 7.37 -6.09
CA ILE A 99 20.88 8.80 -6.25
C ILE A 99 20.20 9.19 -7.57
N ASP A 100 19.29 10.16 -7.53
CA ASP A 100 18.70 10.68 -8.76
C ASP A 100 19.77 11.49 -9.51
N HIS A 101 20.04 11.13 -10.76
CA HIS A 101 21.20 11.63 -11.52
C HIS A 101 22.53 11.25 -10.85
N GLU A 102 22.65 9.98 -10.47
CA GLU A 102 23.82 9.37 -9.82
C GLU A 102 25.16 9.82 -10.41
N ALA A 103 25.31 9.75 -11.74
CA ALA A 103 26.53 10.20 -12.42
C ALA A 103 26.86 11.68 -12.17
N GLY A 104 25.86 12.57 -12.07
CA GLY A 104 26.08 14.00 -11.83
C GLY A 104 26.40 14.32 -10.37
N ILE A 105 25.80 13.61 -9.42
CA ILE A 105 26.04 13.85 -7.98
C ILE A 105 27.36 13.20 -7.53
N LEU A 106 27.64 11.96 -7.97
CA LEU A 106 28.86 11.23 -7.58
C LEU A 106 30.14 11.79 -8.22
N THR A 107 30.02 12.60 -9.28
CA THR A 107 31.16 13.31 -9.89
C THR A 107 31.38 14.71 -9.33
N THR A 108 30.35 15.33 -8.73
CA THR A 108 30.42 16.71 -8.23
C THR A 108 30.67 16.82 -6.72
N VAL A 109 30.28 15.81 -5.94
CA VAL A 109 30.36 15.82 -4.48
C VAL A 109 30.92 14.48 -3.97
N PRO A 110 31.80 14.48 -2.94
CA PRO A 110 32.25 13.23 -2.32
C PRO A 110 31.09 12.38 -1.81
N ALA A 111 31.17 11.05 -2.00
CA ALA A 111 30.13 10.11 -1.59
C ALA A 111 29.69 10.27 -0.12
N ARG A 112 30.62 10.53 0.79
CA ARG A 112 30.34 10.78 2.22
C ARG A 112 29.38 11.95 2.46
N ASP A 113 29.51 13.04 1.71
CA ASP A 113 28.66 14.23 1.85
C ASP A 113 27.27 13.95 1.25
N ALA A 114 27.22 13.16 0.17
CA ALA A 114 25.97 12.69 -0.42
C ALA A 114 25.19 11.77 0.53
N VAL A 115 25.86 10.82 1.19
CA VAL A 115 25.27 9.96 2.23
C VAL A 115 24.71 10.81 3.38
N GLY A 116 25.53 11.70 3.94
CA GLY A 116 25.11 12.60 5.01
C GLY A 116 23.88 13.42 4.62
N GLY A 117 23.84 13.95 3.39
CA GLY A 117 22.69 14.70 2.90
C GLY A 117 21.43 13.86 2.70
N LEU A 118 21.55 12.62 2.22
CA LEU A 118 20.41 11.71 2.05
C LEU A 118 19.82 11.26 3.40
N VAL A 119 20.68 10.95 4.37
CA VAL A 119 20.28 10.59 5.73
C VAL A 119 19.60 11.78 6.41
N LEU A 120 20.22 12.97 6.37
CA LEU A 120 19.61 14.19 6.92
C LEU A 120 18.27 14.54 6.25
N ALA A 121 18.12 14.29 4.94
CA ALA A 121 16.84 14.46 4.27
C ALA A 121 15.78 13.50 4.84
N GLU A 122 16.17 12.27 5.19
CA GLU A 122 15.26 11.30 5.80
C GLU A 122 14.86 11.71 7.23
N PHE A 123 15.81 12.20 8.02
CA PHE A 123 15.52 12.84 9.31
C PHE A 123 14.52 13.99 9.17
N ALA A 124 14.72 14.89 8.20
CA ALA A 124 13.80 16.00 7.97
C ALA A 124 12.38 15.51 7.59
N ARG A 125 12.27 14.48 6.75
CA ARG A 125 10.98 13.89 6.37
C ARG A 125 10.27 13.26 7.56
N ILE A 126 10.94 12.41 8.33
CA ILE A 126 10.34 11.73 9.48
C ILE A 126 10.03 12.75 10.59
N GLY A 127 10.98 13.63 10.88
CA GLY A 127 10.85 14.70 11.88
C GLY A 127 9.67 15.63 11.59
N SER A 128 9.43 16.00 10.33
CA SER A 128 8.28 16.86 9.94
C SER A 128 6.91 16.26 10.28
N VAL A 129 6.82 14.94 10.42
CA VAL A 129 5.56 14.23 10.73
C VAL A 129 5.48 13.91 12.23
N VAL A 130 6.60 13.52 12.83
CA VAL A 130 6.66 13.00 14.20
C VAL A 130 6.81 14.11 15.25
N ALA A 131 7.46 15.22 14.92
CA ALA A 131 7.79 16.26 15.91
C ALA A 131 6.55 16.84 16.60
N LEU A 132 5.47 17.11 15.85
CA LEU A 132 4.25 17.68 16.43
C LEU A 132 3.57 16.73 17.44
N PRO A 133 3.26 15.45 17.10
CA PRO A 133 2.76 14.49 18.07
C PRO A 133 3.68 14.33 19.28
N LEU A 134 4.99 14.17 19.04
CA LEU A 134 5.97 13.96 20.11
C LEU A 134 5.97 15.12 21.10
N LEU A 135 6.11 16.34 20.62
CA LEU A 135 6.18 17.53 21.47
C LEU A 135 4.85 17.79 22.18
N SER A 136 3.72 17.61 21.50
CA SER A 136 2.39 17.83 22.09
C SER A 136 2.08 16.82 23.19
N ILE A 137 2.30 15.52 22.94
CA ILE A 137 2.01 14.45 23.91
C ILE A 137 2.94 14.58 25.12
N SER A 138 4.24 14.83 24.88
CA SER A 138 5.21 15.01 25.96
C SER A 138 4.89 16.24 26.82
N ALA A 139 4.46 17.35 26.19
CA ALA A 139 4.08 18.56 26.90
C ALA A 139 2.80 18.33 27.74
N ALA A 140 1.79 17.67 27.16
CA ALA A 140 0.55 17.36 27.87
C ALA A 140 0.80 16.48 29.10
N TRP A 141 1.68 15.49 28.97
CA TRP A 141 2.04 14.62 30.09
C TRP A 141 2.86 15.36 31.17
N SER A 142 3.82 16.18 30.75
CA SER A 142 4.63 17.02 31.63
C SER A 142 3.77 18.01 32.43
N VAL A 143 2.77 18.63 31.80
CA VAL A 143 1.80 19.51 32.47
C VAL A 143 0.97 18.72 33.49
N ALA A 144 0.49 17.53 33.14
CA ALA A 144 -0.30 16.70 34.05
C ALA A 144 0.48 16.23 35.28
N LEU A 145 1.77 15.92 35.12
CA LEU A 145 2.64 15.49 36.21
C LEU A 145 3.27 16.66 36.98
N GLY A 146 3.06 17.91 36.55
CA GLY A 146 3.64 19.09 37.18
C GLY A 146 5.18 19.17 37.10
N THR A 147 5.81 18.43 36.17
CA THR A 147 7.27 18.28 36.09
C THR A 147 7.79 18.54 34.67
N PRO A 148 8.59 19.60 34.44
CA PRO A 148 9.14 19.91 33.11
C PRO A 148 10.23 18.93 32.66
N THR A 149 10.81 18.17 33.60
CA THR A 149 11.80 17.13 33.33
C THR A 149 11.27 16.06 32.40
N VAL A 150 10.01 15.63 32.58
CA VAL A 150 9.36 14.59 31.76
C VAL A 150 9.33 14.97 30.28
N PHE A 151 9.09 16.25 29.96
CA PHE A 151 9.13 16.72 28.57
C PHE A 151 10.53 16.54 27.97
N ILE A 152 11.57 16.98 28.69
CA ILE A 152 12.96 16.91 28.23
C ILE A 152 13.40 15.46 28.05
N THR A 153 13.11 14.61 29.02
CA THR A 153 13.57 13.22 29.05
C THR A 153 12.90 12.38 27.96
N ILE A 154 11.60 12.55 27.73
CA ILE A 154 10.90 11.92 26.59
C ILE A 154 11.48 12.38 25.25
N VAL A 155 11.65 13.70 25.08
CA VAL A 155 12.19 14.25 23.82
C VAL A 155 13.60 13.71 23.55
N LEU A 156 14.48 13.69 24.55
CA LEU A 156 15.84 13.16 24.41
C LEU A 156 15.85 11.65 24.12
N ALA A 157 15.04 10.85 24.84
CA ALA A 157 14.92 9.41 24.61
C ALA A 157 14.46 9.11 23.18
N MET A 158 13.43 9.81 22.71
CA MET A 158 12.88 9.63 21.37
C MET A 158 13.85 10.12 20.29
N LEU A 159 14.58 11.23 20.51
CA LEU A 159 15.63 11.68 19.58
C LEU A 159 16.73 10.63 19.44
N GLY A 160 17.21 10.05 20.55
CA GLY A 160 18.20 8.97 20.52
C GLY A 160 17.68 7.72 19.80
N LEU A 161 16.43 7.34 20.08
CA LEU A 161 15.74 6.22 19.45
C LEU A 161 15.61 6.40 17.93
N PHE A 162 15.04 7.52 17.47
CA PHE A 162 14.89 7.80 16.05
C PHE A 162 16.24 7.87 15.35
N THR A 163 17.24 8.49 15.97
CA THR A 163 18.54 8.68 15.34
C THR A 163 19.25 7.36 15.10
N THR A 164 19.31 6.52 16.11
CA THR A 164 19.96 5.20 16.00
C THR A 164 19.16 4.26 15.08
N ALA A 165 17.83 4.24 15.17
CA ALA A 165 16.97 3.39 14.32
C ALA A 165 17.03 3.77 12.84
N ILE A 166 17.01 5.07 12.51
CA ILE A 166 17.10 5.55 11.12
C ILE A 166 18.45 5.18 10.51
N LEU A 167 19.55 5.41 11.23
CA LEU A 167 20.89 5.06 10.75
C LEU A 167 21.04 3.54 10.55
N ALA A 168 20.62 2.74 11.54
CA ALA A 168 20.66 1.28 11.45
C ALA A 168 19.82 0.77 10.27
N GLY A 169 18.60 1.28 10.12
CA GLY A 169 17.70 0.88 9.03
C GLY A 169 18.23 1.28 7.65
N HIS A 170 18.90 2.43 7.54
CA HIS A 170 19.52 2.85 6.28
C HIS A 170 20.66 1.91 5.89
N ILE A 171 21.57 1.59 6.82
CA ILE A 171 22.67 0.64 6.59
C ILE A 171 22.14 -0.72 6.15
N VAL A 172 21.21 -1.31 6.91
CA VAL A 172 20.63 -2.62 6.59
C VAL A 172 19.94 -2.58 5.22
N GLY A 173 19.23 -1.51 4.90
CA GLY A 173 18.60 -1.33 3.60
C GLY A 173 19.60 -1.24 2.43
N LEU A 174 20.74 -0.58 2.63
CA LEU A 174 21.82 -0.54 1.64
C LEU A 174 22.50 -1.91 1.49
N LEU A 175 22.77 -2.63 2.59
CA LEU A 175 23.32 -3.98 2.56
C LEU A 175 22.41 -4.94 1.79
N LEU A 176 21.10 -4.89 2.03
CA LEU A 176 20.13 -5.66 1.27
C LEU A 176 20.19 -5.31 -0.22
N LYS A 177 20.30 -4.03 -0.58
CA LYS A 177 20.46 -3.64 -1.99
C LYS A 177 21.71 -4.23 -2.62
N VAL A 178 22.83 -4.26 -1.90
CA VAL A 178 24.05 -4.89 -2.42
C VAL A 178 23.83 -6.39 -2.61
N ALA A 179 23.20 -7.07 -1.65
CA ALA A 179 22.86 -8.49 -1.77
C ALA A 179 21.95 -8.76 -2.99
N PHE A 180 20.91 -7.95 -3.19
CA PHE A 180 20.03 -8.04 -4.36
C PHE A 180 20.75 -7.74 -5.68
N ALA A 181 21.70 -6.80 -5.70
CA ALA A 181 22.43 -6.43 -6.92
C ALA A 181 23.49 -7.47 -7.33
N ARG A 182 23.94 -8.31 -6.39
CA ARG A 182 24.98 -9.32 -6.63
C ARG A 182 24.45 -10.74 -6.79
N SER A 183 23.18 -10.99 -6.43
CA SER A 183 22.60 -12.32 -6.54
C SER A 183 21.76 -12.46 -7.81
N GLU A 184 22.19 -13.36 -8.68
CA GLU A 184 21.43 -13.77 -9.87
C GLU A 184 20.10 -14.43 -9.48
N LEU A 185 20.11 -15.30 -8.46
CA LEU A 185 18.90 -15.97 -7.95
C LEU A 185 17.86 -14.97 -7.44
N LEU A 186 18.26 -13.98 -6.63
CA LEU A 186 17.32 -12.98 -6.12
C LEU A 186 16.75 -12.10 -7.24
N THR A 187 17.55 -11.85 -8.28
CA THR A 187 17.10 -11.09 -9.46
C THR A 187 16.13 -11.90 -10.31
N GLN A 188 16.40 -13.19 -10.52
CA GLN A 188 15.57 -14.13 -11.26
C GLN A 188 14.22 -14.38 -10.57
N TYR A 189 14.23 -14.59 -9.26
CA TYR A 189 13.03 -14.94 -8.49
C TYR A 189 12.40 -13.74 -7.77
N LYS A 190 12.80 -12.50 -8.12
CA LYS A 190 12.32 -11.29 -7.44
C LYS A 190 10.80 -11.18 -7.34
N SER A 191 10.08 -11.56 -8.39
CA SER A 191 8.61 -11.57 -8.39
C SER A 191 8.06 -12.62 -7.44
N VAL A 192 8.62 -13.83 -7.45
CA VAL A 192 8.23 -14.93 -6.55
C VAL A 192 8.50 -14.55 -5.10
N ILE A 193 9.68 -13.99 -4.79
CA ILE A 193 10.04 -13.51 -3.45
C ILE A 193 9.09 -12.39 -3.01
N ALA A 194 8.73 -11.47 -3.90
CA ALA A 194 7.78 -10.40 -3.57
C ALA A 194 6.38 -10.94 -3.27
N VAL A 195 5.90 -11.92 -4.05
CA VAL A 195 4.59 -12.57 -3.83
C VAL A 195 4.61 -13.39 -2.55
N ALA A 196 5.65 -14.20 -2.33
CA ALA A 196 5.82 -15.00 -1.11
C ALA A 196 5.94 -14.11 0.13
N GLY A 197 6.75 -13.05 0.07
CA GLY A 197 6.88 -12.07 1.14
C GLY A 197 5.56 -11.35 1.44
N PHE A 198 4.79 -10.99 0.41
CA PHE A 198 3.45 -10.43 0.58
C PHE A 198 2.49 -11.44 1.23
N ALA A 199 2.52 -12.70 0.81
CA ALA A 199 1.68 -13.75 1.39
C ALA A 199 2.03 -14.01 2.86
N VAL A 200 3.32 -14.08 3.21
CA VAL A 200 3.80 -14.20 4.60
C VAL A 200 3.38 -12.99 5.44
N TYR A 201 3.58 -11.78 4.92
CA TYR A 201 3.16 -10.54 5.57
C TYR A 201 1.64 -10.54 5.82
N MET A 202 0.86 -10.96 4.82
CA MET A 202 -0.59 -11.02 4.96
C MET A 202 -1.03 -12.10 5.94
N ALA A 203 -0.46 -13.30 5.88
CA ALA A 203 -0.73 -14.35 6.86
C ALA A 203 -0.40 -13.89 8.29
N ALA A 204 0.68 -13.14 8.48
CA ALA A 204 1.08 -12.63 9.78
C ALA A 204 0.11 -11.55 10.32
N ILE A 205 -0.45 -10.71 9.45
CA ILE A 205 -1.51 -9.75 9.81
C ILE A 205 -2.80 -10.49 10.16
N LEU A 206 -3.27 -11.35 9.27
CA LEU A 206 -4.56 -12.04 9.40
C LEU A 206 -4.61 -12.96 10.63
N SER A 207 -3.49 -13.61 10.98
CA SER A 207 -3.39 -14.47 12.17
C SER A 207 -3.09 -13.71 13.47
N ASN A 208 -2.94 -12.38 13.43
CA ASN A 208 -2.39 -11.57 14.52
C ASN A 208 -1.00 -12.03 15.01
N ALA A 209 -0.24 -12.76 14.17
CA ALA A 209 1.12 -13.19 14.51
C ALA A 209 2.05 -11.99 14.70
N LEU A 210 1.87 -10.91 13.93
CA LEU A 210 2.63 -9.68 14.15
C LEU A 210 2.42 -9.13 15.56
N GLY A 211 1.17 -9.06 16.04
CA GLY A 211 0.88 -8.60 17.40
C GLY A 211 1.58 -9.45 18.46
N ARG A 212 1.48 -10.78 18.34
CA ARG A 212 2.16 -11.73 19.24
C ARG A 212 3.69 -11.63 19.20
N VAL A 213 4.25 -11.45 18.02
CA VAL A 213 5.70 -11.24 17.86
C VAL A 213 6.12 -9.94 18.52
N MET A 214 5.38 -8.84 18.34
CA MET A 214 5.70 -7.56 18.96
C MET A 214 5.61 -7.63 20.49
N THR A 215 4.62 -8.30 21.07
CA THR A 215 4.53 -8.47 22.53
C THR A 215 5.66 -9.35 23.07
N THR A 216 5.98 -10.44 22.38
CA THR A 216 7.06 -11.36 22.77
C THR A 216 8.42 -10.67 22.69
N LEU A 217 8.70 -9.97 21.58
CA LEU A 217 9.90 -9.15 21.44
C LEU A 217 9.97 -8.04 22.49
N GLY A 218 8.81 -7.46 22.83
CA GLY A 218 8.68 -6.49 23.91
C GLY A 218 9.25 -7.02 25.22
N GLY A 219 8.91 -8.25 25.61
CA GLY A 219 9.47 -8.91 26.80
C GLY A 219 10.94 -9.33 26.65
N LEU A 220 11.32 -9.91 25.51
CA LEU A 220 12.68 -10.40 25.29
C LEU A 220 13.73 -9.29 25.21
N LEU A 221 13.34 -8.11 24.75
CA LEU A 221 14.25 -7.01 24.49
C LEU A 221 14.29 -5.99 25.63
N GLN A 222 13.68 -6.22 26.79
CA GLN A 222 13.62 -5.22 27.88
C GLN A 222 15.00 -4.88 28.46
N ASP A 223 15.99 -5.77 28.30
CA ASP A 223 17.32 -5.60 28.88
C ASP A 223 18.42 -5.26 27.86
N VAL A 224 18.09 -5.17 26.56
CA VAL A 224 19.08 -4.82 25.55
C VAL A 224 19.40 -3.31 25.59
N PRO A 225 20.56 -2.85 25.08
CA PRO A 225 20.97 -1.45 25.19
C PRO A 225 19.98 -0.43 24.60
N THR A 226 19.21 -0.79 23.57
CA THR A 226 18.17 0.09 23.01
C THR A 226 17.00 0.31 23.98
N ALA A 227 16.74 -0.64 24.88
CA ALA A 227 15.68 -0.56 25.88
C ALA A 227 16.05 0.36 27.05
N TRP A 228 17.34 0.62 27.29
CA TRP A 228 17.78 1.59 28.31
C TRP A 228 17.29 3.01 28.04
N LEU A 229 16.90 3.32 26.79
CA LEU A 229 16.18 4.56 26.47
C LEU A 229 14.82 4.66 27.19
N GLY A 230 14.25 3.55 27.66
CA GLY A 230 13.09 3.51 28.54
C GLY A 230 13.33 4.06 29.93
N ASP A 231 14.52 3.83 30.49
CA ASP A 231 14.92 4.46 31.75
C ASP A 231 15.09 5.98 31.59
N VAL A 232 15.58 6.45 30.44
CA VAL A 232 15.59 7.88 30.12
C VAL A 232 14.16 8.39 29.94
N PHE A 233 13.32 7.69 29.18
CA PHE A 233 11.95 8.09 28.89
C PHE A 233 11.08 8.23 30.16
N MET A 234 11.27 7.35 31.14
CA MET A 234 10.55 7.36 32.41
C MET A 234 11.22 8.21 33.51
N LEU A 235 12.36 8.83 33.22
CA LEU A 235 13.09 9.66 34.18
C LEU A 235 12.28 10.92 34.54
N GLY A 236 12.11 11.16 35.84
CA GLY A 236 11.41 12.32 36.38
C GLY A 236 9.91 12.13 36.61
N ILE A 237 9.39 10.91 36.35
CA ILE A 237 8.00 10.57 36.64
C ILE A 237 7.86 10.20 38.13
N PRO A 238 6.94 10.84 38.89
CA PRO A 238 6.68 10.49 40.29
C PRO A 238 6.31 9.00 40.46
N GLY A 239 6.78 8.38 41.54
CA GLY A 239 6.46 6.98 41.86
C GLY A 239 7.25 5.93 41.08
N ILE A 240 8.07 6.31 40.08
CA ILE A 240 8.86 5.36 39.28
C ILE A 240 10.36 5.45 39.63
N SER A 241 10.92 4.36 40.15
CA SER A 241 12.37 4.24 40.42
C SER A 241 13.13 3.75 39.19
N VAL A 242 13.82 4.67 38.50
CA VAL A 242 14.68 4.33 37.34
C VAL A 242 16.12 4.03 37.75
N SER A 243 16.81 3.21 36.95
CA SER A 243 18.21 2.87 37.20
C SER A 243 19.17 3.90 36.59
N LEU A 244 19.91 4.63 37.43
CA LEU A 244 20.87 5.64 36.95
C LEU A 244 21.98 5.04 36.08
N SER A 245 22.38 3.79 36.31
CA SER A 245 23.36 3.11 35.46
C SER A 245 22.82 2.83 34.06
N ARG A 246 21.53 2.47 33.93
CA ARG A 246 20.88 2.32 32.62
C ARG A 246 20.67 3.66 31.92
N VAL A 247 20.33 4.73 32.66
CA VAL A 247 20.29 6.10 32.10
C VAL A 247 21.65 6.51 31.53
N GLY A 248 22.73 6.33 32.31
CA GLY A 248 24.10 6.59 31.84
C GLY A 248 24.49 5.70 30.65
N GLY A 249 24.10 4.41 30.70
CA GLY A 249 24.28 3.46 29.60
C GLY A 249 23.56 3.87 28.32
N ALA A 250 22.34 4.42 28.42
CA ALA A 250 21.57 4.90 27.27
C ALA A 250 22.24 6.10 26.60
N VAL A 251 22.75 7.04 27.40
CA VAL A 251 23.53 8.19 26.90
C VAL A 251 24.81 7.71 26.20
N ALA A 252 25.55 6.80 26.83
CA ALA A 252 26.75 6.20 26.25
C ALA A 252 26.44 5.43 24.95
N PHE A 253 25.35 4.67 24.94
CA PHE A 253 24.87 3.95 23.75
C PHE A 253 24.62 4.91 22.59
N VAL A 254 23.89 6.01 22.79
CA VAL A 254 23.61 7.00 21.74
C VAL A 254 24.91 7.69 21.29
N ALA A 255 25.74 8.12 22.24
CA ALA A 255 26.99 8.84 21.97
C ALA A 255 28.00 8.01 21.16
N VAL A 256 28.09 6.71 21.40
CA VAL A 256 29.01 5.79 20.70
C VAL A 256 28.39 5.26 19.40
N THR A 257 27.11 4.88 19.42
CA THR A 257 26.46 4.20 18.29
C THR A 257 26.29 5.13 17.09
N ILE A 258 25.94 6.40 17.29
CA ILE A 258 25.75 7.35 16.18
C ILE A 258 27.04 7.47 15.33
N PRO A 259 28.23 7.76 15.91
CA PRO A 259 29.47 7.80 15.14
C PRO A 259 29.80 6.54 14.37
N VAL A 260 29.60 5.38 15.00
CA VAL A 260 29.86 4.07 14.40
C VAL A 260 28.93 3.85 13.21
N LEU A 261 27.62 4.07 13.39
CA LEU A 261 26.64 3.88 12.33
C LEU A 261 26.85 4.86 11.16
N VAL A 262 27.15 6.13 11.41
CA VAL A 262 27.46 7.08 10.31
C VAL A 262 28.69 6.61 9.51
N SER A 263 29.72 6.12 10.18
CA SER A 263 30.93 5.61 9.52
C SER A 263 30.65 4.35 8.69
N LEU A 264 29.84 3.44 9.22
CA LEU A 264 29.40 2.23 8.52
C LEU A 264 28.49 2.55 7.33
N ASP A 265 27.65 3.56 7.46
CA ASP A 265 26.73 3.99 6.40
C ASP A 265 27.48 4.54 5.19
N VAL A 266 28.49 5.40 5.43
CA VAL A 266 29.38 5.89 4.36
C VAL A 266 30.09 4.73 3.65
N ARG A 267 30.61 3.75 4.40
CA ARG A 267 31.28 2.57 3.82
C ARG A 267 30.31 1.74 2.98
N THR A 268 29.13 1.46 3.52
CA THR A 268 28.12 0.62 2.86
C THR A 268 27.59 1.29 1.58
N ALA A 269 27.34 2.59 1.62
CA ALA A 269 26.91 3.35 0.46
C ALA A 269 27.98 3.39 -0.63
N THR A 270 29.24 3.60 -0.26
CA THR A 270 30.39 3.56 -1.20
C THR A 270 30.50 2.19 -1.85
N TRP A 271 30.33 1.11 -1.06
CA TRP A 271 30.32 -0.26 -1.58
C TRP A 271 29.17 -0.52 -2.56
N LEU A 272 27.99 0.05 -2.32
CA LEU A 272 26.85 -0.05 -3.22
C LEU A 272 27.03 0.74 -4.52
N TRP A 273 27.53 1.98 -4.43
CA TRP A 273 27.58 2.90 -5.58
C TRP A 273 28.76 2.65 -6.51
N TYR A 274 29.89 2.18 -5.99
CA TYR A 274 31.10 1.93 -6.77
C TYR A 274 31.39 0.43 -6.99
N GLY A 275 30.50 -0.46 -6.52
CA GLY A 275 30.66 -1.90 -6.72
C GLY A 275 30.08 -2.36 -8.07
N ASP A 276 30.77 -3.32 -8.71
CA ASP A 276 30.24 -4.00 -9.90
C ASP A 276 28.94 -4.75 -9.60
N GLN A 277 27.96 -4.63 -10.50
CA GLN A 277 26.66 -5.29 -10.42
C GLN A 277 26.61 -6.45 -11.41
N VAL A 278 26.00 -7.56 -10.99
CA VAL A 278 25.78 -8.70 -11.89
C VAL A 278 24.75 -8.29 -12.93
N GLN A 279 25.20 -8.09 -14.17
CA GLN A 279 24.30 -7.96 -15.31
C GLN A 279 23.86 -9.37 -15.69
N VAL A 280 22.66 -9.77 -15.26
CA VAL A 280 22.04 -11.01 -15.76
C VAL A 280 21.86 -10.81 -17.26
N GLU A 281 22.58 -11.60 -18.06
CA GLU A 281 22.43 -11.62 -19.51
C GLU A 281 20.94 -11.76 -19.82
N ASN A 282 20.39 -10.84 -20.63
CA ASN A 282 18.95 -10.80 -20.90
C ASN A 282 18.51 -12.19 -21.35
N LYS A 283 17.82 -12.93 -20.46
CA LYS A 283 17.32 -14.26 -20.73
C LYS A 283 16.60 -14.19 -22.07
N LYS A 284 17.13 -14.84 -23.10
CA LYS A 284 16.45 -15.01 -24.39
C LYS A 284 15.12 -15.68 -24.04
N TYR A 285 14.05 -14.89 -23.99
CA TYR A 285 12.73 -15.42 -23.79
C TYR A 285 12.41 -16.22 -25.03
N ASP A 286 12.39 -17.54 -24.92
CA ASP A 286 11.95 -18.41 -26.01
C ASP A 286 10.57 -17.96 -26.48
N SER A 287 10.40 -17.90 -27.80
CA SER A 287 9.19 -17.41 -28.47
C SER A 287 7.93 -18.19 -28.08
N ASP A 288 8.09 -19.39 -27.50
CA ASP A 288 7.03 -20.35 -27.21
C ASP A 288 6.42 -20.23 -25.80
N GLU A 289 7.04 -19.49 -24.87
CA GLU A 289 6.68 -19.48 -23.44
C GLU A 289 5.29 -18.88 -23.08
N SER A 290 4.54 -18.36 -24.05
CA SER A 290 3.19 -17.80 -23.82
C SER A 290 2.38 -17.86 -25.11
N SER A 291 2.30 -19.03 -25.74
CA SER A 291 1.34 -19.24 -26.82
C SER A 291 -0.04 -19.57 -26.24
N ALA A 292 -1.09 -19.00 -26.82
CA ALA A 292 -2.48 -19.33 -26.48
C ALA A 292 -3.00 -20.45 -27.40
N ASP A 293 -2.12 -21.40 -27.75
CA ASP A 293 -2.39 -22.40 -28.79
C ASP A 293 -3.41 -23.45 -28.39
N PHE A 294 -3.60 -23.70 -27.09
CA PHE A 294 -4.69 -24.54 -26.58
C PHE A 294 -6.09 -24.00 -26.96
N LEU A 295 -6.17 -22.73 -27.36
CA LEU A 295 -7.41 -22.11 -27.87
C LEU A 295 -7.62 -22.31 -29.38
N SER A 296 -6.77 -23.10 -30.06
CA SER A 296 -6.69 -23.15 -31.53
C SER A 296 -7.93 -23.64 -32.26
N GLY A 297 -8.88 -24.29 -31.58
CA GLY A 297 -10.20 -24.65 -32.12
C GLY A 297 -11.36 -23.74 -31.68
N PHE A 298 -11.17 -22.87 -30.68
CA PHE A 298 -12.24 -22.08 -30.08
C PHE A 298 -12.26 -20.62 -30.52
N VAL A 299 -11.09 -20.07 -30.84
CA VAL A 299 -10.96 -18.67 -31.24
C VAL A 299 -9.99 -18.45 -32.39
N SER A 300 -10.29 -17.41 -33.16
CA SER A 300 -9.48 -17.01 -34.31
C SER A 300 -8.02 -16.75 -33.91
N ARG A 301 -7.09 -17.01 -34.84
CA ARG A 301 -5.65 -16.75 -34.63
C ARG A 301 -5.37 -15.31 -34.17
N PRO A 302 -5.97 -14.24 -34.74
CA PRO A 302 -5.75 -12.88 -34.25
C PRO A 302 -6.16 -12.67 -32.79
N THR A 303 -7.30 -13.23 -32.36
CA THR A 303 -7.74 -13.15 -30.96
C THR A 303 -6.73 -13.81 -30.02
N ARG A 304 -6.22 -14.99 -30.38
CA ARG A 304 -5.19 -15.72 -29.62
C ARG A 304 -3.90 -14.92 -29.51
N THR A 305 -3.47 -14.28 -30.59
CA THR A 305 -2.28 -13.42 -30.60
C THR A 305 -2.43 -12.23 -29.63
N VAL A 306 -3.59 -11.57 -29.63
CA VAL A 306 -3.88 -10.48 -28.67
C VAL A 306 -3.82 -11.01 -27.23
N THR A 307 -4.47 -12.15 -26.96
CA THR A 307 -4.46 -12.79 -25.63
C THR A 307 -3.04 -13.11 -25.14
N ALA A 308 -2.25 -13.78 -25.98
CA ALA A 308 -0.85 -14.10 -25.71
C ALA A 308 0.00 -12.85 -25.44
N ASN A 309 -0.21 -11.78 -26.21
CA ASN A 309 0.49 -10.51 -26.02
C ASN A 309 0.15 -9.84 -24.69
N VAL A 310 -1.12 -9.86 -24.27
CA VAL A 310 -1.53 -9.35 -22.95
C VAL A 310 -0.84 -10.12 -21.82
N TRP A 311 -0.79 -11.45 -21.89
CA TRP A 311 -0.08 -12.27 -20.90
C TRP A 311 1.42 -11.99 -20.85
N ARG A 312 2.09 -11.95 -22.01
CA ARG A 312 3.53 -11.63 -22.11
C ARG A 312 3.83 -10.26 -21.49
N ARG A 313 3.00 -9.25 -21.76
CA ARG A 313 3.15 -7.92 -21.16
C ARG A 313 2.93 -7.93 -19.65
N THR A 314 1.91 -8.65 -19.15
CA THR A 314 1.70 -8.81 -17.70
C THR A 314 2.91 -9.48 -17.04
N LYS A 315 3.44 -10.57 -17.63
CA LYS A 315 4.61 -11.29 -17.12
C LYS A 315 5.85 -10.40 -17.05
N ARG A 316 6.05 -9.53 -18.06
CA ARG A 316 7.19 -8.59 -18.13
C ARG A 316 7.04 -7.38 -17.19
N ALA A 317 5.81 -6.96 -16.91
CA ALA A 317 5.52 -5.78 -16.08
C ALA A 317 4.47 -6.05 -14.99
N PRO A 318 4.68 -7.01 -14.06
CA PRO A 318 3.66 -7.43 -13.10
C PRO A 318 3.27 -6.32 -12.12
N LEU A 319 4.15 -5.35 -11.89
CA LEU A 319 3.88 -4.18 -11.04
C LEU A 319 2.66 -3.37 -11.51
N ARG A 320 2.25 -3.51 -12.78
CA ARG A 320 1.02 -2.89 -13.27
C ARG A 320 -0.22 -3.38 -12.55
N LEU A 321 -0.21 -4.58 -11.96
CA LEU A 321 -1.37 -5.14 -11.26
C LEU A 321 -1.49 -4.68 -9.80
N LEU A 322 -0.49 -3.96 -9.26
CA LEU A 322 -0.50 -3.56 -7.85
C LEU A 322 -1.69 -2.68 -7.48
N TYR A 323 -2.24 -1.90 -8.42
CA TYR A 323 -3.41 -1.08 -8.13
C TYR A 323 -4.67 -1.91 -7.80
N VAL A 324 -4.73 -3.16 -8.28
CA VAL A 324 -5.82 -4.11 -8.01
C VAL A 324 -5.66 -4.75 -6.63
N VAL A 325 -4.42 -4.84 -6.14
CA VAL A 325 -4.11 -5.42 -4.82
C VAL A 325 -4.48 -4.47 -3.70
N TYR A 326 -4.32 -3.15 -3.88
CA TYR A 326 -4.57 -2.19 -2.79
C TYR A 326 -5.95 -2.31 -2.13
N PRO A 327 -7.06 -2.51 -2.86
CA PRO A 327 -8.36 -2.67 -2.22
C PRO A 327 -8.54 -3.93 -1.37
N VAL A 328 -7.68 -4.96 -1.53
CA VAL A 328 -7.68 -6.13 -0.63
C VAL A 328 -7.47 -5.72 0.83
N PHE A 329 -6.73 -4.63 1.08
CA PHE A 329 -6.50 -4.15 2.44
C PHE A 329 -7.80 -3.70 3.14
N PHE A 330 -8.85 -3.31 2.40
CA PHE A 330 -10.17 -3.07 3.00
C PHE A 330 -10.84 -4.35 3.51
N MET A 331 -10.42 -5.53 3.02
CA MET A 331 -10.87 -6.83 3.48
C MET A 331 -10.07 -7.38 4.67
N THR A 332 -9.05 -6.64 5.16
CA THR A 332 -8.19 -7.13 6.25
C THR A 332 -8.99 -7.48 7.51
N ALA A 333 -9.88 -6.59 7.95
CA ALA A 333 -10.69 -6.82 9.14
C ALA A 333 -11.61 -8.04 9.05
N PRO A 334 -12.46 -8.21 8.01
CA PRO A 334 -13.30 -9.40 7.90
C PRO A 334 -12.49 -10.68 7.68
N LEU A 335 -11.37 -10.64 6.95
CA LEU A 335 -10.48 -11.80 6.80
C LEU A 335 -9.82 -12.19 8.12
N GLN A 336 -9.35 -11.19 8.89
CA GLN A 336 -8.74 -11.42 10.20
C GLN A 336 -9.76 -11.99 11.19
N ASN A 337 -11.00 -11.48 11.18
CA ASN A 337 -12.07 -12.04 11.99
C ASN A 337 -12.31 -13.51 11.64
N ALA A 338 -12.43 -13.85 10.35
CA ALA A 338 -12.64 -15.23 9.92
C ALA A 338 -11.49 -16.17 10.33
N VAL A 339 -10.24 -15.71 10.24
CA VAL A 339 -9.08 -16.50 10.68
C VAL A 339 -9.07 -16.70 12.19
N GLN A 340 -9.48 -15.69 12.97
CA GLN A 340 -9.47 -15.75 14.43
C GLN A 340 -10.63 -16.57 15.01
N THR A 341 -11.82 -16.47 14.43
CA THR A 341 -13.02 -17.16 14.90
C THR A 341 -13.23 -18.52 14.25
N GLY A 342 -12.57 -18.78 13.11
CA GLY A 342 -12.81 -19.94 12.28
C GLY A 342 -14.13 -19.88 11.49
N VAL A 343 -14.84 -18.75 11.52
CA VAL A 343 -16.17 -18.59 10.91
C VAL A 343 -16.12 -17.59 9.77
N ILE A 344 -16.60 -18.00 8.59
CA ILE A 344 -16.75 -17.10 7.44
C ILE A 344 -18.10 -16.40 7.54
N SER A 345 -18.11 -15.07 7.59
CA SER A 345 -19.34 -14.27 7.63
C SER A 345 -19.94 -14.05 6.24
N ASP A 346 -21.25 -13.79 6.18
CA ASP A 346 -21.95 -13.40 4.95
C ASP A 346 -21.30 -12.20 4.27
N PHE A 347 -20.92 -11.20 5.08
CA PHE A 347 -20.24 -10.00 4.61
C PHE A 347 -18.91 -10.33 3.92
N LEU A 348 -18.13 -11.28 4.45
CA LEU A 348 -16.87 -11.69 3.84
C LEU A 348 -17.09 -12.41 2.50
N ALA A 349 -18.04 -13.35 2.44
CA ALA A 349 -18.37 -14.05 1.20
C ALA A 349 -18.87 -13.09 0.10
N ILE A 350 -19.76 -12.16 0.44
CA ILE A 350 -20.23 -11.09 -0.45
C ILE A 350 -19.07 -10.18 -0.90
N SER A 351 -18.16 -9.84 0.02
CA SER A 351 -17.00 -9.00 -0.28
C SER A 351 -16.00 -9.70 -1.22
N ILE A 352 -15.77 -11.01 -1.05
CA ILE A 352 -14.94 -11.82 -1.97
C ILE A 352 -15.56 -11.84 -3.37
N ALA A 353 -16.87 -12.07 -3.46
CA ALA A 353 -17.61 -12.08 -4.72
C ALA A 353 -17.50 -10.75 -5.47
N LEU A 354 -17.71 -9.64 -4.75
CA LEU A 354 -17.63 -8.28 -5.29
C LEU A 354 -16.20 -7.92 -5.70
N TYR A 355 -15.24 -8.10 -4.78
CA TYR A 355 -13.85 -7.78 -5.03
C TYR A 355 -13.29 -8.59 -6.20
N GLY A 356 -13.59 -9.88 -6.28
CA GLY A 356 -13.16 -10.74 -7.38
C GLY A 356 -13.65 -10.23 -8.74
N ALA A 357 -14.95 -9.95 -8.87
CA ALA A 357 -15.53 -9.43 -10.10
C ALA A 357 -14.95 -8.05 -10.48
N TRP A 358 -14.77 -7.19 -9.49
CA TRP A 358 -14.13 -5.88 -9.67
C TRP A 358 -12.67 -5.99 -10.08
N ALA A 359 -11.91 -6.89 -9.47
CA ALA A 359 -10.48 -7.06 -9.70
C ALA A 359 -10.20 -7.51 -11.13
N ILE A 360 -11.00 -8.46 -11.64
CA ILE A 360 -10.91 -8.95 -13.02
C ILE A 360 -11.07 -7.78 -13.99
N GLY A 361 -12.22 -7.08 -13.98
CA GLY A 361 -12.42 -6.01 -14.96
C GLY A 361 -11.49 -4.83 -14.76
N ALA A 362 -11.06 -4.53 -13.52
CA ALA A 362 -10.09 -3.48 -13.25
C ALA A 362 -8.78 -3.70 -14.03
N THR A 363 -8.32 -4.95 -14.16
CA THR A 363 -7.10 -5.29 -14.90
C THR A 363 -7.13 -4.93 -16.39
N ALA A 364 -8.33 -4.74 -16.96
CA ALA A 364 -8.57 -4.43 -18.36
C ALA A 364 -8.81 -2.93 -18.64
N LEU A 365 -8.64 -2.05 -17.64
CA LEU A 365 -9.04 -0.63 -17.69
C LEU A 365 -8.20 0.29 -18.60
N ASN A 366 -7.18 -0.21 -19.29
CA ASN A 366 -6.30 0.63 -20.11
C ASN A 366 -5.84 -0.05 -21.41
N PRO A 367 -6.75 -0.59 -22.23
CA PRO A 367 -6.37 -1.47 -23.33
C PRO A 367 -5.50 -0.77 -24.40
N LEU A 368 -5.78 0.49 -24.72
CA LEU A 368 -4.99 1.26 -25.69
C LEU A 368 -3.68 1.78 -25.08
N GLY A 369 -3.72 2.23 -23.82
CA GLY A 369 -2.53 2.73 -23.14
C GLY A 369 -1.49 1.64 -22.89
N ASP A 370 -1.94 0.41 -22.68
CA ASP A 370 -1.09 -0.77 -22.46
C ASP A 370 -0.40 -1.26 -23.74
N GLU A 371 -0.84 -0.83 -24.93
CA GLU A 371 -0.09 -1.01 -26.18
C GLU A 371 1.19 -0.16 -26.21
N GLY A 372 1.18 1.01 -25.58
CA GLY A 372 2.33 1.92 -25.49
C GLY A 372 2.94 2.21 -26.87
N ALA A 373 4.25 1.99 -27.00
CA ALA A 373 4.97 2.21 -28.26
C ALA A 373 4.54 1.28 -29.41
N MET A 374 3.84 0.17 -29.12
CA MET A 374 3.34 -0.76 -30.15
C MET A 374 1.97 -0.37 -30.68
N LEU A 375 1.31 0.64 -30.09
CA LEU A 375 -0.03 1.05 -30.52
C LEU A 375 -0.12 1.34 -32.03
N PRO A 376 0.82 2.08 -32.67
CA PRO A 376 0.78 2.31 -34.11
C PRO A 376 0.76 1.01 -34.91
N VAL A 377 1.61 0.04 -34.53
CA VAL A 377 1.69 -1.26 -35.21
C VAL A 377 0.39 -2.06 -35.00
N THR A 378 -0.17 -2.03 -33.79
CA THR A 378 -1.39 -2.76 -33.46
C THR A 378 -2.59 -2.24 -34.27
N ILE A 379 -2.75 -0.92 -34.40
CA ILE A 379 -3.88 -0.33 -35.14
C ILE A 379 -3.72 -0.40 -36.66
N THR A 380 -2.50 -0.46 -37.21
CA THR A 380 -2.26 -0.62 -38.66
C THR A 380 -2.17 -2.08 -39.08
N SER A 381 -2.21 -3.03 -38.13
CA SER A 381 -2.20 -4.46 -38.42
C SER A 381 -3.54 -4.94 -38.98
N THR A 382 -3.62 -6.21 -39.36
CA THR A 382 -4.87 -6.86 -39.80
C THR A 382 -5.82 -7.20 -38.63
N ILE A 383 -5.52 -6.77 -37.40
CA ILE A 383 -6.36 -7.04 -36.23
C ILE A 383 -7.58 -6.11 -36.26
N ARG A 384 -8.77 -6.71 -36.23
CA ARG A 384 -10.05 -5.98 -36.13
C ARG A 384 -10.41 -5.72 -34.67
N GLY A 385 -11.18 -4.67 -34.41
CA GLY A 385 -11.62 -4.30 -33.05
C GLY A 385 -12.31 -5.43 -32.29
N GLU A 386 -13.07 -6.30 -32.97
CA GLU A 386 -13.69 -7.48 -32.34
C GLU A 386 -12.64 -8.46 -31.78
N GLN A 387 -11.57 -8.69 -32.54
CA GLN A 387 -10.49 -9.59 -32.15
C GLN A 387 -9.68 -8.97 -31.00
N PHE A 388 -9.46 -7.66 -31.03
CA PHE A 388 -8.82 -6.90 -29.96
C PHE A 388 -9.60 -7.00 -28.64
N VAL A 389 -10.92 -6.73 -28.67
CA VAL A 389 -11.78 -6.79 -27.47
C VAL A 389 -11.89 -8.21 -26.94
N ARG A 390 -12.18 -9.21 -27.79
CA ARG A 390 -12.28 -10.62 -27.36
C ARG A 390 -10.96 -11.11 -26.77
N GLY A 391 -9.83 -10.71 -27.37
CA GLY A 391 -8.50 -11.12 -26.90
C GLY A 391 -8.20 -10.60 -25.49
N HIS A 392 -8.58 -9.35 -25.20
CA HIS A 392 -8.45 -8.76 -23.87
C HIS A 392 -9.39 -9.39 -22.84
N VAL A 393 -10.66 -9.59 -23.20
CA VAL A 393 -11.62 -10.26 -22.31
C VAL A 393 -11.10 -11.65 -21.94
N LEU A 394 -10.72 -12.46 -22.92
CA LEU A 394 -10.17 -13.81 -22.68
C LEU A 394 -8.90 -13.80 -21.86
N ALA A 395 -7.98 -12.86 -22.11
CA ALA A 395 -6.71 -12.79 -21.39
C ALA A 395 -6.91 -12.63 -19.88
N VAL A 396 -7.94 -11.88 -19.49
CA VAL A 396 -8.23 -11.59 -18.09
C VAL A 396 -9.16 -12.65 -17.49
N THR A 397 -10.22 -13.05 -18.20
CA THR A 397 -11.22 -13.98 -17.65
C THR A 397 -10.70 -15.41 -17.56
N LEU A 398 -9.91 -15.90 -18.52
CA LEU A 398 -9.36 -17.26 -18.44
C LEU A 398 -8.48 -17.46 -17.21
N VAL A 399 -7.80 -16.40 -16.76
CA VAL A 399 -6.97 -16.44 -15.56
C VAL A 399 -7.80 -16.15 -14.32
N GLY A 400 -8.52 -15.03 -14.29
CA GLY A 400 -9.17 -14.54 -13.07
C GLY A 400 -10.48 -15.25 -12.72
N LEU A 401 -11.30 -15.61 -13.70
CA LEU A 401 -12.66 -16.13 -13.46
C LEU A 401 -12.66 -17.43 -12.66
N PRO A 402 -11.79 -18.43 -12.94
CA PRO A 402 -11.74 -19.64 -12.13
C PRO A 402 -11.44 -19.35 -10.65
N PHE A 403 -10.51 -18.44 -10.35
CA PHE A 403 -10.20 -18.07 -8.97
C PHE A 403 -11.38 -17.38 -8.29
N VAL A 404 -12.09 -16.48 -8.97
CA VAL A 404 -13.24 -15.77 -8.40
C VAL A 404 -14.40 -16.71 -8.14
N VAL A 405 -14.69 -17.62 -9.08
CA VAL A 405 -15.74 -18.64 -8.92
C VAL A 405 -15.42 -19.55 -7.74
N VAL A 406 -14.21 -20.11 -7.68
CA VAL A 406 -13.80 -21.00 -6.60
C VAL A 406 -13.80 -20.27 -5.24
N ALA A 407 -13.19 -19.08 -5.16
CA ALA A 407 -13.11 -18.32 -3.92
C ALA A 407 -14.50 -17.92 -3.41
N THR A 408 -15.41 -17.51 -4.31
CA THR A 408 -16.78 -17.12 -3.96
C THR A 408 -17.60 -18.33 -3.53
N ALA A 409 -17.51 -19.44 -4.27
CA ALA A 409 -18.22 -20.67 -3.94
C ALA A 409 -17.76 -21.22 -2.58
N VAL A 410 -16.44 -21.33 -2.36
CA VAL A 410 -15.89 -21.80 -1.09
C VAL A 410 -16.30 -20.88 0.06
N ALA A 411 -16.18 -19.55 -0.10
CA ALA A 411 -16.58 -18.61 0.93
C ALA A 411 -18.08 -18.68 1.23
N GLY A 412 -18.93 -18.82 0.21
CA GLY A 412 -20.37 -18.90 0.37
C GLY A 412 -20.85 -20.24 0.96
N VAL A 413 -20.20 -21.36 0.63
CA VAL A 413 -20.49 -22.67 1.24
C VAL A 413 -20.13 -22.69 2.73
N LEU A 414 -19.04 -22.02 3.09
CA LEU A 414 -18.55 -21.95 4.46
C LEU A 414 -19.22 -20.84 5.29
N SER A 415 -20.05 -20.00 4.69
CA SER A 415 -20.77 -18.93 5.38
C SER A 415 -22.24 -19.31 5.62
N PRO A 416 -22.95 -18.60 6.51
CA PRO A 416 -24.40 -18.75 6.70
C PRO A 416 -25.29 -18.37 5.48
N LEU A 417 -24.71 -18.15 4.29
CA LEU A 417 -25.45 -17.67 3.13
C LEU A 417 -26.28 -18.80 2.49
N GLU A 418 -27.59 -18.68 2.55
CA GLU A 418 -28.51 -19.63 1.89
C GLU A 418 -28.36 -19.64 0.36
N HIS A 419 -28.10 -18.48 -0.25
CA HIS A 419 -28.13 -18.29 -1.72
C HIS A 419 -26.73 -18.17 -2.36
N TRP A 420 -25.74 -18.89 -1.83
CA TRP A 420 -24.33 -18.78 -2.26
C TRP A 420 -24.09 -19.16 -3.74
N VAL A 421 -24.90 -20.05 -4.31
CA VAL A 421 -24.83 -20.40 -5.75
C VAL A 421 -25.16 -19.18 -6.60
N GLY A 422 -26.23 -18.44 -6.25
CA GLY A 422 -26.63 -17.22 -6.93
C GLY A 422 -25.56 -16.14 -6.85
N LEU A 423 -24.91 -15.99 -5.69
CA LEU A 423 -23.78 -15.07 -5.51
C LEU A 423 -22.59 -15.45 -6.41
N THR A 424 -22.27 -16.74 -6.49
CA THR A 424 -21.17 -17.26 -7.31
C THR A 424 -21.42 -17.03 -8.79
N VAL A 425 -22.61 -17.39 -9.28
CA VAL A 425 -23.00 -17.18 -10.68
C VAL A 425 -23.07 -15.68 -10.99
N GLY A 426 -23.65 -14.87 -10.11
CA GLY A 426 -23.72 -13.42 -10.25
C GLY A 426 -22.34 -12.77 -10.32
N SER A 427 -21.40 -13.17 -9.45
CA SER A 427 -20.01 -12.71 -9.50
C SER A 427 -19.31 -13.11 -10.79
N ALA A 428 -19.51 -14.34 -11.26
CA ALA A 428 -18.95 -14.81 -12.51
C ALA A 428 -19.45 -14.00 -13.72
N LEU A 429 -20.76 -13.75 -13.79
CA LEU A 429 -21.37 -12.93 -14.84
C LEU A 429 -20.87 -11.48 -14.76
N LEU A 430 -20.82 -10.90 -13.56
CA LEU A 430 -20.32 -9.55 -13.34
C LEU A 430 -18.84 -9.41 -13.69
N SER A 431 -18.04 -10.46 -13.49
CA SER A 431 -16.62 -10.49 -13.89
C SER A 431 -16.47 -10.31 -15.40
N VAL A 432 -17.27 -11.04 -16.19
CA VAL A 432 -17.24 -10.97 -17.65
C VAL A 432 -17.84 -9.64 -18.15
N ALA A 433 -19.04 -9.30 -17.69
CA ALA A 433 -19.74 -8.06 -18.05
C ALA A 433 -18.90 -6.82 -17.67
N GLY A 434 -18.38 -6.81 -16.44
CA GLY A 434 -17.51 -5.78 -15.90
C GLY A 434 -16.24 -5.61 -16.72
N THR A 435 -15.61 -6.69 -17.19
CA THR A 435 -14.43 -6.60 -18.06
C THR A 435 -14.72 -5.87 -19.37
N VAL A 436 -15.86 -6.16 -20.01
CA VAL A 436 -16.26 -5.49 -21.25
C VAL A 436 -16.56 -4.00 -21.00
N VAL A 437 -17.23 -3.67 -19.90
CA VAL A 437 -17.49 -2.28 -19.49
C VAL A 437 -16.18 -1.56 -19.18
N ALA A 438 -15.24 -2.22 -18.50
CA ALA A 438 -13.93 -1.65 -18.16
C ALA A 438 -13.11 -1.32 -19.41
N LEU A 439 -13.14 -2.19 -20.43
CA LEU A 439 -12.50 -1.93 -21.71
C LEU A 439 -13.08 -0.68 -22.39
N ALA A 440 -14.40 -0.54 -22.43
CA ALA A 440 -15.04 0.63 -23.00
C ALA A 440 -14.61 1.91 -22.27
N ILE A 441 -14.69 1.93 -20.95
CA ILE A 441 -14.26 3.07 -20.12
C ILE A 441 -12.76 3.38 -20.36
N GLY A 442 -11.93 2.34 -20.42
CA GLY A 442 -10.50 2.47 -20.71
C GLY A 442 -10.19 3.03 -22.10
N THR A 443 -11.03 2.75 -23.09
CA THR A 443 -10.92 3.38 -24.42
C THR A 443 -11.43 4.81 -24.50
N VAL A 444 -12.36 5.21 -23.61
CA VAL A 444 -12.80 6.62 -23.47
C VAL A 444 -11.73 7.45 -22.80
N PHE A 445 -11.08 6.90 -21.77
CA PHE A 445 -10.06 7.59 -20.97
C PHE A 445 -8.68 6.90 -21.07
N PRO A 446 -8.13 6.74 -22.30
CA PRO A 446 -6.87 6.04 -22.46
C PRO A 446 -5.74 6.81 -21.82
N ARG A 447 -4.82 6.10 -21.18
CA ARG A 447 -3.65 6.71 -20.57
C ARG A 447 -2.38 6.15 -21.19
N PHE A 448 -1.70 6.99 -21.97
CA PHE A 448 -0.41 6.64 -22.62
C PHE A 448 0.80 7.04 -21.77
N SER A 449 0.62 7.98 -20.85
CA SER A 449 1.71 8.48 -20.02
C SER A 449 2.04 7.48 -18.92
N SER A 450 3.28 7.00 -18.96
CA SER A 450 3.81 6.14 -17.90
C SER A 450 3.92 6.94 -16.59
N VAL A 451 3.43 6.36 -15.50
CA VAL A 451 3.59 6.91 -14.15
C VAL A 451 4.83 6.30 -13.53
N ARG A 452 5.65 7.13 -12.89
CA ARG A 452 6.71 6.63 -12.02
C ARG A 452 6.08 6.01 -10.77
N VAL A 453 5.99 4.68 -10.72
CA VAL A 453 5.50 3.93 -9.55
C VAL A 453 6.61 3.80 -8.51
N THR A 454 7.86 3.63 -8.97
CA THR A 454 9.08 3.71 -8.16
C THR A 454 10.12 4.58 -8.89
N ARG A 455 11.20 5.02 -8.21
CA ARG A 455 12.20 5.95 -8.79
C ARG A 455 12.79 5.45 -10.13
N SER A 456 12.86 4.13 -10.36
CA SER A 456 13.42 3.53 -11.59
C SER A 456 12.44 2.71 -12.43
N ARG A 457 11.15 2.62 -12.07
CA ARG A 457 10.16 1.87 -12.87
C ARG A 457 8.96 2.75 -13.19
N ARG A 458 8.78 2.95 -14.49
CA ARG A 458 7.61 3.59 -15.06
C ARG A 458 6.64 2.51 -15.49
N VAL A 459 5.39 2.66 -15.11
CA VAL A 459 4.31 1.75 -15.49
C VAL A 459 3.16 2.60 -15.97
N VAL A 460 2.56 2.19 -17.08
CA VAL A 460 1.30 2.78 -17.51
C VAL A 460 0.22 2.14 -16.64
N VAL A 461 -0.35 2.93 -15.73
CA VAL A 461 -1.51 2.53 -14.91
C VAL A 461 -2.76 3.18 -15.49
N PRO A 462 -3.96 2.62 -15.27
CA PRO A 462 -5.19 3.23 -15.77
C PRO A 462 -5.36 4.70 -15.38
N SER A 463 -6.19 5.41 -16.14
CA SER A 463 -6.64 6.73 -15.76
C SER A 463 -7.39 6.67 -14.42
N LYS A 464 -7.18 7.67 -13.54
CA LYS A 464 -7.91 7.76 -12.28
C LYS A 464 -9.42 7.87 -12.51
N SER A 465 -9.82 8.61 -13.56
CA SER A 465 -11.22 8.75 -13.96
C SER A 465 -11.80 7.44 -14.47
N ALA A 466 -11.03 6.68 -15.27
CA ALA A 466 -11.43 5.34 -15.72
C ALA A 466 -11.66 4.41 -14.53
N PHE A 467 -10.70 4.38 -13.61
CA PHE A 467 -10.76 3.57 -12.40
C PHE A 467 -11.95 3.94 -11.51
N ALA A 468 -12.18 5.24 -11.28
CA ALA A 468 -13.30 5.73 -10.48
C ALA A 468 -14.65 5.40 -11.14
N LEU A 469 -14.83 5.70 -12.43
CA LEU A 469 -16.07 5.44 -13.15
C LEU A 469 -16.40 3.95 -13.18
N TYR A 470 -15.43 3.10 -13.49
CA TYR A 470 -15.62 1.65 -13.48
C TYR A 470 -16.01 1.13 -12.09
N THR A 471 -15.32 1.61 -11.05
CA THR A 471 -15.63 1.21 -9.67
C THR A 471 -17.04 1.62 -9.28
N ILE A 472 -17.47 2.85 -9.60
CA ILE A 472 -18.83 3.33 -9.32
C ILE A 472 -19.86 2.49 -10.06
N LEU A 473 -19.68 2.24 -11.36
CA LEU A 473 -20.63 1.47 -12.15
C LEU A 473 -20.74 0.03 -11.65
N LEU A 474 -19.62 -0.63 -11.36
CA LEU A 474 -19.66 -2.00 -10.86
C LEU A 474 -20.32 -2.08 -9.48
N LEU A 475 -19.97 -1.16 -8.57
CA LEU A 475 -20.61 -1.08 -7.25
C LEU A 475 -22.10 -0.78 -7.37
N ALA A 476 -22.52 0.10 -8.27
CA ALA A 476 -23.93 0.41 -8.50
C ALA A 476 -24.69 -0.81 -9.03
N GLY A 477 -24.12 -1.56 -9.97
CA GLY A 477 -24.72 -2.79 -10.50
C GLY A 477 -24.83 -3.87 -9.42
N PHE A 478 -23.77 -4.06 -8.63
CA PHE A 478 -23.76 -5.01 -7.52
C PHE A 478 -24.75 -4.65 -6.42
N ALA A 479 -24.74 -3.39 -5.97
CA ALA A 479 -25.67 -2.88 -4.97
C ALA A 479 -27.11 -2.93 -5.46
N GLY A 480 -27.36 -2.57 -6.72
CA GLY A 480 -28.68 -2.70 -7.35
C GLY A 480 -29.18 -4.14 -7.33
N THR A 481 -28.30 -5.11 -7.60
CA THR A 481 -28.61 -6.55 -7.53
C THR A 481 -28.96 -6.96 -6.10
N ALA A 482 -28.14 -6.57 -5.12
CA ALA A 482 -28.37 -6.88 -3.70
C ALA A 482 -29.69 -6.28 -3.19
N VAL A 483 -29.96 -5.02 -3.54
CA VAL A 483 -31.20 -4.30 -3.17
C VAL A 483 -32.44 -4.94 -3.80
N ALA A 484 -32.36 -5.36 -5.07
CA ALA A 484 -33.48 -6.01 -5.74
C ALA A 484 -33.79 -7.40 -5.13
N ALA A 485 -32.74 -8.16 -4.81
CA ALA A 485 -32.82 -9.52 -4.30
C ALA A 485 -33.22 -9.60 -2.82
N VAL A 486 -32.78 -8.65 -1.98
CA VAL A 486 -32.98 -8.70 -0.52
C VAL A 486 -33.95 -7.60 -0.07
N PRO A 487 -35.17 -7.94 0.39
CA PRO A 487 -36.15 -6.95 0.85
C PRO A 487 -35.63 -6.03 1.96
N ALA A 488 -34.85 -6.57 2.90
CA ALA A 488 -34.22 -5.80 3.97
C ALA A 488 -33.20 -4.77 3.45
N GLY A 489 -32.50 -5.07 2.35
CA GLY A 489 -31.56 -4.14 1.73
C GLY A 489 -32.25 -2.92 1.16
N ALA A 490 -33.42 -3.10 0.52
CA ALA A 490 -34.22 -1.98 0.04
C ALA A 490 -34.81 -1.13 1.16
N ALA A 491 -35.22 -1.74 2.27
CA ALA A 491 -35.65 -1.03 3.46
C ALA A 491 -34.51 -0.20 4.07
N MET A 492 -33.30 -0.76 4.16
CA MET A 492 -32.11 -0.05 4.63
C MET A 492 -31.80 1.17 3.74
N VAL A 493 -31.78 1.01 2.42
CA VAL A 493 -31.52 2.13 1.49
C VAL A 493 -32.61 3.19 1.58
N SER A 494 -33.89 2.80 1.68
CA SER A 494 -35.00 3.71 1.94
C SER A 494 -34.77 4.52 3.22
N ASN A 495 -34.39 3.86 4.33
CA ASN A 495 -34.14 4.51 5.61
C ASN A 495 -32.95 5.48 5.54
N VAL A 496 -31.88 5.10 4.83
CA VAL A 496 -30.71 5.98 4.62
C VAL A 496 -31.11 7.22 3.81
N ILE A 497 -31.88 7.06 2.73
CA ILE A 497 -32.37 8.20 1.92
C ILE A 497 -33.25 9.11 2.77
N SER A 498 -34.18 8.53 3.55
CA SER A 498 -35.04 9.28 4.45
C SER A 498 -34.25 10.06 5.51
N PHE A 499 -33.22 9.43 6.10
CA PHE A 499 -32.33 10.06 7.07
C PHE A 499 -31.52 11.23 6.48
N TRP A 500 -30.92 11.05 5.31
CA TRP A 500 -30.11 12.13 4.70
C TRP A 500 -30.97 13.28 4.18
N SER A 501 -32.13 12.97 3.62
CA SER A 501 -33.05 13.97 3.09
C SER A 501 -33.73 14.77 4.21
N SER A 502 -33.97 14.16 5.38
CA SER A 502 -34.44 14.89 6.56
C SER A 502 -33.39 15.88 7.10
N LEU A 503 -32.09 15.56 6.97
CA LEU A 503 -30.99 16.49 7.29
C LEU A 503 -30.95 17.70 6.34
N LEU A 504 -31.53 17.56 5.14
CA LEU A 504 -31.70 18.63 4.15
C LEU A 504 -33.07 19.32 4.24
N TRP A 505 -33.77 19.16 5.36
CA TRP A 505 -35.10 19.70 5.65
C TRP A 505 -36.23 19.27 4.69
N GLN A 506 -36.02 18.23 3.87
CA GLN A 506 -37.06 17.64 3.03
C GLN A 506 -37.00 16.12 3.09
N PRO A 507 -37.76 15.47 3.98
CA PRO A 507 -37.76 14.01 4.08
C PRO A 507 -38.34 13.39 2.81
N ILE A 508 -37.48 12.73 2.03
CA ILE A 508 -37.84 11.93 0.88
C ILE A 508 -38.14 10.52 1.38
N LEU A 509 -39.42 10.14 1.32
CA LEU A 509 -39.92 8.81 1.65
C LEU A 509 -40.08 8.01 0.36
N LEU A 510 -39.14 7.11 0.09
CA LEU A 510 -39.24 6.19 -1.04
C LEU A 510 -39.67 4.81 -0.54
N PRO A 511 -40.82 4.27 -0.97
CA PRO A 511 -41.22 2.93 -0.62
C PRO A 511 -40.11 1.91 -0.95
N PRO A 512 -39.84 0.92 -0.08
CA PRO A 512 -38.85 -0.13 -0.38
C PRO A 512 -39.13 -0.85 -1.70
N SER A 513 -40.40 -0.99 -2.11
CA SER A 513 -40.79 -1.54 -3.41
C SER A 513 -40.24 -0.73 -4.59
N THR A 514 -40.30 0.60 -4.53
CA THR A 514 -39.71 1.50 -5.52
C THR A 514 -38.19 1.34 -5.58
N ILE A 515 -37.54 1.29 -4.42
CA ILE A 515 -36.09 1.10 -4.31
C ILE A 515 -35.67 -0.26 -4.92
N ARG A 516 -36.45 -1.32 -4.72
CA ARG A 516 -36.20 -2.64 -5.36
C ARG A 516 -36.32 -2.58 -6.87
N ILE A 517 -37.34 -1.91 -7.40
CA ILE A 517 -37.53 -1.78 -8.86
C ILE A 517 -36.38 -0.97 -9.47
N VAL A 518 -36.01 0.16 -8.85
CA VAL A 518 -34.89 0.98 -9.33
C VAL A 518 -33.57 0.21 -9.23
N GLY A 519 -33.30 -0.45 -8.11
CA GLY A 519 -32.11 -1.29 -7.94
C GLY A 519 -32.04 -2.42 -8.98
N GLY A 520 -33.17 -3.08 -9.24
CA GLY A 520 -33.29 -4.11 -10.27
C GLY A 520 -33.07 -3.56 -11.68
N ALA A 521 -33.64 -2.39 -12.00
CA ALA A 521 -33.43 -1.73 -13.28
C ALA A 521 -31.95 -1.35 -13.48
N VAL A 522 -31.29 -0.83 -12.45
CA VAL A 522 -29.85 -0.53 -12.48
C VAL A 522 -29.03 -1.80 -12.69
N ALA A 523 -29.36 -2.88 -11.98
CA ALA A 523 -28.69 -4.18 -12.13
C ALA A 523 -28.85 -4.75 -13.54
N VAL A 524 -30.07 -4.74 -14.09
CA VAL A 524 -30.36 -5.20 -15.46
C VAL A 524 -29.64 -4.33 -16.49
N PHE A 525 -29.69 -3.01 -16.33
CA PHE A 525 -29.00 -2.10 -17.24
C PHE A 525 -27.49 -2.38 -17.25
N LEU A 526 -26.85 -2.43 -16.09
CA LEU A 526 -25.39 -2.59 -16.00
C LEU A 526 -24.90 -4.00 -16.28
N GLY A 527 -25.70 -5.02 -15.96
CA GLY A 527 -25.35 -6.43 -16.17
C GLY A 527 -25.69 -6.97 -17.55
N VAL A 528 -26.75 -6.46 -18.18
CA VAL A 528 -27.30 -7.04 -19.43
C VAL A 528 -27.21 -6.07 -20.60
N VAL A 529 -27.56 -4.80 -20.40
CA VAL A 529 -27.67 -3.81 -21.51
C VAL A 529 -26.33 -3.12 -21.80
N ALA A 530 -25.62 -2.69 -20.75
CA ALA A 530 -24.38 -1.96 -20.86
C ALA A 530 -23.24 -2.77 -21.51
N PRO A 531 -23.04 -4.08 -21.23
CA PRO A 531 -21.90 -4.82 -21.80
C PRO A 531 -21.96 -4.97 -23.33
N PRO A 532 -23.09 -5.33 -23.97
CA PRO A 532 -23.19 -5.34 -25.43
C PRO A 532 -22.95 -3.97 -26.07
N LEU A 533 -23.45 -2.89 -25.44
CA LEU A 533 -23.22 -1.52 -25.91
C LEU A 533 -21.74 -1.13 -25.78
N ALA A 534 -21.12 -1.44 -24.62
CA ALA A 534 -19.71 -1.24 -24.35
C ALA A 534 -18.82 -2.02 -25.34
N TYR A 535 -19.16 -3.27 -25.65
CA TYR A 535 -18.47 -4.06 -26.66
C TYR A 535 -18.50 -3.37 -28.02
N ARG A 536 -19.70 -3.03 -28.52
CA ARG A 536 -19.87 -2.37 -29.82
C ARG A 536 -19.15 -1.02 -29.88
N TYR A 537 -19.21 -0.25 -28.80
CA TYR A 537 -18.50 1.01 -28.67
C TYR A 537 -16.99 0.82 -28.80
N THR A 538 -16.42 -0.11 -28.03
CA THR A 538 -14.98 -0.38 -27.99
C THR A 538 -14.46 -0.85 -29.35
N VAL A 539 -15.18 -1.76 -30.01
CA VAL A 539 -14.84 -2.24 -31.36
C VAL A 539 -14.77 -1.08 -32.34
N ARG A 540 -15.82 -0.25 -32.41
CA ARG A 540 -15.87 0.90 -33.32
C ARG A 540 -14.79 1.93 -33.01
N LYS A 541 -14.50 2.15 -31.73
CA LYS A 541 -13.49 3.12 -31.28
C LYS A 541 -12.07 2.67 -31.65
N PHE A 542 -11.79 1.37 -31.55
CA PHE A 542 -10.53 0.77 -31.99
C PHE A 542 -10.37 0.89 -33.51
N ASP A 543 -11.37 0.47 -34.29
CA ASP A 543 -11.31 0.47 -35.76
C ASP A 543 -11.17 1.88 -36.36
N ARG A 544 -11.63 2.90 -35.64
CA ARG A 544 -11.56 4.32 -36.05
C ARG A 544 -10.50 5.12 -35.30
N TYR A 545 -9.58 4.44 -34.61
CA TYR A 545 -8.57 5.12 -33.81
C TYR A 545 -7.54 5.80 -34.72
N VAL A 546 -7.29 7.09 -34.47
CA VAL A 546 -6.31 7.90 -35.22
C VAL A 546 -5.20 8.32 -34.26
N LEU A 547 -3.95 8.16 -34.68
CA LEU A 547 -2.79 8.64 -33.92
C LEU A 547 -2.77 10.17 -33.99
N GLY A 548 -2.77 10.81 -32.82
CA GLY A 548 -2.68 12.26 -32.67
C GLY A 548 -1.37 12.69 -32.03
#